data_AF-A0A2N1ZYN5-F1
#
_entry.id   AF-A0A2N1ZYN5-F1
#
_cell.length_a   1.000
_cell.length_b   1.000
_cell.length_c   1.000
_cell.angle_alpha   90.00
_cell.angle_beta   90.00
_cell.angle_gamma   90.00
#
_symmetry.space_group_name_H-M   'P 1'
#
loop_
_entity.id
_entity.type
_entity.pdbx_description
1 polymer ?
#
loop_
_entity_poly.entity_id
_entity_poly.type
_entity_poly.pdbx_seq_one_letter_code
_entity_poly.pdbx_strand_id
1 'polypeptide(L)'
;MKRLFRGVVILSFITVICVIAYFLLSAMKKIYIESWFFMDRSVVIGFFSGLGVTLVISLVNFHHALCDHARERKALLDEFAAETDSFRRTIEPMQGGDGAFVIPDQLQPELERALARLDDCAGKIMRSDRISPLKSALIQKRGKCASRIARAEYSFDHAFAPFAESCNAAFHAHSVLPYLKDETERQTAQEDFTMNLSRVSEALQEKSNLMLALRAYHDRIDRFLGLRR
;
A
#
# COMPACT_ATOMS: atom_id res chain seq x y z
N MET A 1 3.25 13.32 0.31
CA MET A 1 2.08 14.11 -0.17
C MET A 1 2.36 15.16 -1.27
N LYS A 2 3.58 15.67 -1.50
CA LYS A 2 3.82 16.76 -2.49
C LYS A 2 3.80 16.34 -3.98
N ARG A 3 4.06 15.06 -4.32
CA ARG A 3 4.23 14.63 -5.73
C ARG A 3 2.93 14.23 -6.45
N LEU A 4 2.03 13.51 -5.78
CA LEU A 4 0.70 13.17 -6.33
C LEU A 4 -0.16 14.42 -6.55
N PHE A 5 -0.08 15.40 -5.65
CA PHE A 5 -0.74 16.69 -5.81
C PHE A 5 -0.23 17.43 -7.06
N ARG A 6 1.08 17.37 -7.33
CA ARG A 6 1.69 17.97 -8.52
C ARG A 6 1.16 17.31 -9.81
N GLY A 7 1.01 15.98 -9.82
CA GLY A 7 0.43 15.26 -10.95
C GLY A 7 -1.03 15.63 -11.20
N VAL A 8 -1.84 15.73 -10.14
CA VAL A 8 -3.25 16.16 -10.24
C VAL A 8 -3.36 17.61 -10.69
N VAL A 9 -2.48 18.50 -10.22
CA VAL A 9 -2.43 19.91 -10.63
C VAL A 9 -2.01 20.06 -12.10
N ILE A 10 -1.06 19.25 -12.58
CA ILE A 10 -0.67 19.27 -13.99
C ILE A 10 -1.81 18.76 -14.87
N LEU A 11 -2.48 17.68 -14.46
CA LEU A 11 -3.62 17.14 -15.22
C LEU A 11 -4.80 18.11 -15.22
N SER A 12 -5.08 18.76 -14.08
CA SER A 12 -6.15 19.77 -13.98
C SER A 12 -5.84 20.98 -14.85
N PHE A 13 -4.58 21.44 -14.89
CA PHE A 13 -4.13 22.52 -15.76
C PHE A 13 -4.28 22.16 -17.24
N ILE A 14 -3.93 20.93 -17.65
CA ILE A 14 -4.14 20.44 -19.01
C ILE A 14 -5.64 20.41 -19.37
N THR A 15 -6.50 19.91 -18.47
CA THR A 15 -7.95 19.94 -18.70
C THR A 15 -8.51 21.35 -18.80
N VAL A 16 -8.05 22.30 -17.97
CA VAL A 16 -8.47 23.70 -18.05
C VAL A 16 -8.05 24.30 -19.39
N ILE A 17 -6.83 24.05 -19.85
CA ILE A 17 -6.37 24.48 -21.19
C ILE A 17 -7.24 23.87 -22.29
N CYS A 18 -7.56 22.57 -22.20
CA CYS A 18 -8.42 21.91 -23.19
C CYS A 18 -9.85 22.47 -23.20
N VAL A 19 -10.41 22.80 -22.03
CA VAL A 19 -11.73 23.41 -21.88
C VAL A 19 -11.73 24.85 -22.44
N ILE A 20 -10.69 25.64 -22.13
CA ILE A 20 -10.52 26.99 -22.68
C ILE A 20 -10.41 26.93 -24.21
N ALA A 21 -9.60 26.00 -24.74
CA ALA A 21 -9.49 25.78 -26.18
C ALA A 21 -10.83 25.36 -26.81
N TYR A 22 -11.59 24.48 -26.17
CA TYR A 22 -12.93 24.08 -26.62
C TYR A 22 -13.91 25.27 -26.66
N PHE A 23 -13.94 26.10 -25.61
CA PHE A 23 -14.80 27.29 -25.58
C PHE A 23 -14.36 28.35 -26.59
N LEU A 24 -13.06 28.56 -26.78
CA LEU A 24 -12.53 29.41 -27.84
C LEU A 24 -13.00 28.91 -29.21
N LEU A 25 -12.80 27.62 -29.54
CA LEU A 25 -13.26 27.04 -30.80
C LEU A 25 -14.78 27.15 -31.00
N SER A 26 -15.57 26.96 -29.93
CA SER A 26 -17.04 27.06 -29.97
C SER A 26 -17.52 28.50 -30.14
N ALA A 27 -16.90 29.46 -29.44
CA ALA A 27 -17.20 30.89 -29.57
C ALA A 27 -16.81 31.42 -30.97
N MET A 28 -15.68 30.96 -31.50
CA MET A 28 -15.18 31.26 -32.85
C MET A 28 -16.10 30.71 -33.95
N LYS A 29 -16.78 29.58 -33.73
CA LYS A 29 -17.81 29.07 -34.65
C LYS A 29 -19.05 29.99 -34.70
N LYS A 30 -19.29 30.75 -33.64
CA LYS A 30 -20.48 31.61 -33.48
C LYS A 30 -20.25 33.04 -34.00
N ILE A 31 -19.00 33.50 -34.04
CA ILE A 31 -18.58 34.79 -34.57
C ILE A 31 -17.79 34.48 -35.84
N TYR A 32 -18.38 34.65 -37.03
CA TYR A 32 -17.73 34.44 -38.34
C TYR A 32 -16.52 35.38 -38.52
N ILE A 33 -15.42 35.12 -37.81
CA ILE A 33 -14.13 35.80 -37.98
C ILE A 33 -13.34 34.94 -38.97
N GLU A 34 -13.59 35.16 -40.25
CA GLU A 34 -12.84 34.55 -41.37
C GLU A 34 -11.39 35.08 -41.48
N SER A 35 -10.97 36.02 -40.64
CA SER A 35 -9.69 36.69 -40.77
C SER A 35 -8.57 36.11 -39.89
N TRP A 36 -7.73 35.33 -40.56
CA TRP A 36 -6.26 35.27 -40.42
C TRP A 36 -5.60 34.50 -39.29
N PHE A 37 -6.25 34.23 -38.15
CA PHE A 37 -5.59 33.43 -37.09
C PHE A 37 -5.89 31.92 -37.14
N PHE A 38 -6.84 31.49 -37.98
CA PHE A 38 -7.55 30.22 -37.75
C PHE A 38 -7.16 29.00 -38.60
N MET A 39 -6.18 29.10 -39.49
CA MET A 39 -5.71 27.90 -40.19
C MET A 39 -4.27 28.01 -40.72
N ASP A 40 -3.39 28.74 -40.05
CA ASP A 40 -1.98 28.47 -40.29
C ASP A 40 -1.68 27.08 -39.72
N ARG A 41 -1.45 26.10 -40.60
CA ARG A 41 -1.13 24.70 -40.24
C ARG A 41 -0.05 24.68 -39.16
N SER A 42 0.86 25.64 -39.18
CA SER A 42 1.94 25.84 -38.23
C SER A 42 1.45 26.01 -36.79
N VAL A 43 0.39 26.79 -36.53
CA VAL A 43 -0.15 27.03 -35.18
C VAL A 43 -0.85 25.78 -34.64
N VAL A 44 -1.63 25.11 -35.49
CA VAL A 44 -2.33 23.86 -35.12
C VAL A 44 -1.32 22.74 -34.84
N ILE A 45 -0.31 22.59 -35.69
CA ILE A 45 0.80 21.63 -35.50
C ILE A 45 1.59 21.98 -34.24
N GLY A 46 1.88 23.26 -33.99
CA GLY A 46 2.55 23.74 -32.78
C GLY A 46 1.78 23.40 -31.49
N PHE A 47 0.45 23.55 -31.51
CA PHE A 47 -0.41 23.22 -30.37
C PHE A 47 -0.46 21.70 -30.11
N PHE A 48 -0.70 20.88 -31.14
CA PHE A 48 -0.74 19.42 -30.98
C PHE A 48 0.62 18.83 -30.62
N SER A 49 1.71 19.37 -31.17
CA SER A 49 3.07 18.96 -30.78
C SER A 49 3.38 19.35 -29.33
N GLY A 50 3.01 20.56 -28.90
CA GLY A 50 3.11 20.98 -27.49
C GLY A 50 2.30 20.09 -26.54
N LEU A 51 1.06 19.75 -26.90
CA LEU A 51 0.22 18.80 -26.16
C LEU A 51 0.85 17.40 -26.12
N GLY A 52 1.37 16.90 -27.24
CA GLY A 52 2.04 15.61 -27.32
C GLY A 52 3.26 15.57 -26.41
N VAL A 53 4.12 16.59 -26.46
CA VAL A 53 5.32 16.68 -25.61
C VAL A 53 4.94 16.76 -24.13
N THR A 54 3.97 17.59 -23.77
CA THR A 54 3.52 17.71 -22.35
C THR A 54 2.87 16.43 -21.83
N LEU A 55 2.12 15.71 -22.67
CA LEU A 55 1.57 14.39 -22.35
C LEU A 55 2.70 13.38 -22.10
N VAL A 56 3.71 13.32 -22.98
CA VAL A 56 4.87 12.41 -22.82
C VAL A 56 5.63 12.73 -21.54
N ILE A 57 5.94 14.00 -21.28
CA ILE A 57 6.65 14.42 -20.05
C ILE A 57 5.83 14.05 -18.81
N SER A 58 4.51 14.23 -18.86
CA SER A 58 3.62 13.90 -17.74
C SER A 58 3.54 12.39 -17.50
N LEU A 59 3.48 11.58 -18.56
CA LEU A 59 3.53 10.11 -18.48
C LEU A 59 4.86 9.62 -17.90
N VAL A 60 5.98 10.21 -18.33
CA VAL A 60 7.32 9.88 -17.79
C VAL A 60 7.41 10.24 -16.31
N ASN A 61 6.96 11.43 -15.92
CA ASN A 61 6.93 11.85 -14.52
C ASN A 61 6.02 10.96 -13.66
N PHE A 62 4.86 10.57 -14.20
CA PHE A 62 3.96 9.64 -13.54
C PHE A 62 4.59 8.25 -13.38
N HIS A 63 5.28 7.75 -14.41
CA HIS A 63 6.00 6.49 -14.36
C HIS A 63 7.12 6.52 -13.30
N HIS A 64 7.93 7.58 -13.26
CA HIS A 64 8.95 7.76 -12.22
C HIS A 64 8.33 7.78 -10.81
N ALA A 65 7.22 8.48 -10.62
CA ALA A 65 6.53 8.51 -9.33
C ALA A 65 6.01 7.13 -8.92
N LEU A 66 5.51 6.32 -9.87
CA LEU A 66 5.12 4.93 -9.61
C LEU A 66 6.32 4.05 -9.26
N CYS A 67 7.45 4.20 -9.95
CA CYS A 67 8.67 3.45 -9.64
C CYS A 67 9.22 3.80 -8.26
N ASP A 68 9.25 5.09 -7.90
CA ASP A 68 9.67 5.52 -6.56
C ASP A 68 8.75 4.93 -5.47
N HIS A 69 7.44 5.00 -5.66
CA HIS A 69 6.48 4.38 -4.74
C HIS A 69 6.66 2.86 -4.64
N ALA A 70 6.87 2.18 -5.76
CA ALA A 70 7.10 0.73 -5.76
C ALA A 70 8.41 0.35 -5.05
N ARG A 71 9.47 1.17 -5.14
CA ARG A 71 10.73 0.98 -4.39
C ARG A 71 10.53 1.18 -2.89
N GLU A 72 9.84 2.25 -2.49
CA GLU A 72 9.51 2.49 -1.08
C GLU A 72 8.68 1.33 -0.52
N ARG A 73 7.68 0.87 -1.27
CA ARG A 73 6.85 -0.26 -0.86
C ARG A 73 7.65 -1.55 -0.77
N LYS A 74 8.55 -1.80 -1.74
CA LYS A 74 9.46 -2.96 -1.70
C LYS A 74 10.31 -2.97 -0.43
N ALA A 75 10.93 -1.85 -0.09
CA ALA A 75 11.77 -1.74 1.10
C ALA A 75 11.00 -2.07 2.38
N LEU A 76 9.76 -1.60 2.51
CA LEU A 76 8.90 -1.93 3.65
C LEU A 76 8.54 -3.42 3.71
N LEU A 77 8.30 -4.05 2.56
CA LEU A 77 7.99 -5.47 2.50
C LEU A 77 9.22 -6.34 2.78
N ASP A 78 10.41 -5.91 2.34
CA ASP A 78 11.69 -6.56 2.63
C ASP A 78 11.99 -6.48 4.15
N GLU A 79 11.79 -5.31 4.78
CA GLU A 79 11.91 -5.10 6.24
C GLU A 79 10.93 -5.99 7.01
N PHE A 80 9.66 -6.03 6.57
CA PHE A 80 8.63 -6.87 7.19
C PHE A 80 8.93 -8.37 7.04
N ALA A 81 9.46 -8.82 5.90
CA ALA A 81 9.86 -10.22 5.70
C ALA A 81 11.00 -10.62 6.65
N ALA A 82 12.00 -9.75 6.81
CA ALA A 82 13.10 -9.99 7.74
C ALA A 82 12.63 -10.05 9.20
N GLU A 83 11.75 -9.14 9.61
CA GLU A 83 11.17 -9.15 10.96
C GLU A 83 10.21 -10.33 11.18
N THR A 84 9.48 -10.77 10.15
CA THR A 84 8.66 -11.98 10.20
C THR A 84 9.51 -13.23 10.48
N ASP A 85 10.64 -13.38 9.79
CA ASP A 85 11.54 -14.51 9.99
C ASP A 85 12.21 -14.45 11.38
N SER A 86 12.58 -13.25 11.83
CA SER A 86 13.08 -13.00 13.19
C SER A 86 12.04 -13.41 14.24
N PHE A 87 10.80 -12.95 14.08
CA PHE A 87 9.69 -13.26 14.97
C PHE A 87 9.40 -14.76 15.03
N ARG A 88 9.37 -15.44 13.88
CA ARG A 88 9.17 -16.90 13.81
C ARG A 88 10.19 -17.67 14.65
N ARG A 89 11.47 -17.28 14.59
CA ARG A 89 12.53 -17.89 15.40
C ARG A 89 12.37 -17.62 16.90
N THR A 90 11.87 -16.45 17.26
CA THR A 90 11.59 -16.09 18.66
C THR A 90 10.44 -16.93 19.22
N ILE A 91 9.36 -17.15 18.47
CA ILE A 91 8.18 -17.87 18.96
C ILE A 91 8.28 -19.40 18.87
N GLU A 92 9.11 -19.94 17.99
CA GLU A 92 9.30 -21.39 17.79
C GLU A 92 9.57 -22.16 19.10
N PRO A 93 10.47 -21.72 20.01
CA PRO A 93 10.68 -22.41 21.30
C PRO A 93 9.50 -22.26 22.29
N MET A 94 8.58 -21.33 22.05
CA MET A 94 7.41 -21.07 22.91
C MET A 94 6.15 -21.80 22.43
N GLN A 95 6.18 -22.37 21.23
CA GLN A 95 5.06 -23.07 20.63
C GLN A 95 5.18 -24.58 20.90
N GLY A 96 4.22 -25.12 21.65
CA GLY A 96 4.11 -26.55 21.90
C GLY A 96 3.78 -27.34 20.63
N GLY A 97 3.97 -28.66 20.66
CA GLY A 97 3.66 -29.55 19.53
C GLY A 97 2.16 -29.63 19.18
N ASP A 98 1.30 -29.15 20.07
CA ASP A 98 -0.14 -28.97 19.90
C ASP A 98 -0.53 -27.60 19.33
N GLY A 99 0.45 -26.72 19.10
CA GLY A 99 0.24 -25.35 18.65
C GLY A 99 -0.12 -24.36 19.76
N ALA A 100 -0.21 -24.81 21.02
CA ALA A 100 -0.44 -23.96 22.16
C ALA A 100 0.82 -23.17 22.54
N PHE A 101 0.65 -21.94 23.02
CA PHE A 101 1.76 -21.12 23.49
C PHE A 101 1.97 -21.33 24.99
N VAL A 102 3.17 -21.77 25.35
CA VAL A 102 3.64 -21.78 26.73
C VAL A 102 4.81 -20.82 26.80
N ILE A 103 4.58 -19.63 27.37
CA ILE A 103 5.55 -18.54 27.38
C ILE A 103 6.21 -18.49 28.77
N PRO A 104 7.48 -18.90 28.90
CA PRO A 104 8.21 -18.75 30.16
C PRO A 104 8.38 -17.27 30.49
N ASP A 105 8.31 -16.90 31.78
CA ASP A 105 8.47 -15.52 32.24
C ASP A 105 9.79 -14.88 31.77
N GLN A 106 10.84 -15.68 31.59
CA GLN A 106 12.15 -15.24 31.10
C GLN A 106 12.12 -14.75 29.65
N LEU A 107 11.19 -15.26 28.83
CA LEU A 107 11.08 -14.96 27.40
C LEU A 107 10.00 -13.91 27.10
N GLN A 108 9.14 -13.57 28.06
CA GLN A 108 8.17 -12.48 27.91
C GLN A 108 8.77 -11.15 27.40
N PRO A 109 9.90 -10.62 27.93
CA PRO A 109 10.45 -9.36 27.43
C PRO A 109 11.00 -9.47 26.01
N GLU A 110 11.44 -10.66 25.58
CA GLU A 110 11.89 -10.88 24.21
C GLU A 110 10.71 -10.94 23.24
N LEU A 111 9.65 -11.65 23.64
CA LEU A 111 8.39 -11.73 22.89
C LEU A 111 7.75 -10.34 22.73
N GLU A 112 7.72 -9.53 23.79
CA GLU A 112 7.20 -8.17 23.74
C GLU A 112 7.96 -7.32 22.70
N ARG A 113 9.29 -7.37 22.72
CA ARG A 113 10.13 -6.63 21.76
C ARG A 113 9.95 -7.14 20.33
N ALA A 114 9.73 -8.44 20.15
CA ALA A 114 9.49 -9.03 18.84
C ALA A 114 8.10 -8.60 18.31
N LEU A 115 7.06 -8.65 19.14
CA LEU A 115 5.71 -8.17 18.81
C LEU A 115 5.70 -6.67 18.52
N ALA A 116 6.39 -5.85 19.30
CA ALA A 116 6.47 -4.40 19.09
C ALA A 116 7.10 -4.04 17.74
N ARG A 117 8.17 -4.75 17.34
CA ARG A 117 8.82 -4.54 16.04
C ARG A 117 7.93 -4.98 14.88
N LEU A 118 7.24 -6.11 15.05
CA LEU A 118 6.32 -6.63 14.06
C LEU A 118 5.12 -5.68 13.87
N ASP A 119 4.57 -5.16 14.97
CA ASP A 119 3.48 -4.17 14.97
C ASP A 119 3.90 -2.85 14.32
N ASP A 120 5.09 -2.32 14.64
CA ASP A 120 5.59 -1.09 13.99
C ASP A 120 5.75 -1.28 12.47
N CYS A 121 6.30 -2.41 12.03
CA CYS A 121 6.40 -2.74 10.61
C CYS A 121 5.02 -2.85 9.95
N ALA A 122 4.08 -3.55 10.59
CA ALA A 122 2.71 -3.67 10.10
C ALA A 122 2.00 -2.31 10.04
N GLY A 123 2.21 -1.47 11.04
CA GLY A 123 1.71 -0.10 11.10
C GLY A 123 2.24 0.77 9.95
N LYS A 124 3.55 0.71 9.64
CA LYS A 124 4.14 1.40 8.48
C LYS A 124 3.50 0.93 7.17
N ILE A 125 3.31 -0.38 7.01
CA ILE A 125 2.68 -0.98 5.82
C ILE A 125 1.22 -0.53 5.67
N MET A 126 0.45 -0.48 6.76
CA MET A 126 -0.96 -0.08 6.71
C MET A 126 -1.14 1.42 6.50
N ARG A 127 -0.26 2.26 7.05
CA ARG A 127 -0.34 3.73 6.88
C ARG A 127 -0.14 4.16 5.43
N SER A 128 0.66 3.45 4.65
CA SER A 128 0.85 3.80 3.24
C SER A 128 -0.42 3.54 2.39
N ASP A 129 -1.23 2.55 2.74
CA ASP A 129 -2.47 2.23 2.00
C ASP A 129 -3.57 3.28 2.26
N ARG A 130 -3.68 3.78 3.51
CA ARG A 130 -4.63 4.85 3.88
C ARG A 130 -4.47 6.16 3.09
N ILE A 131 -3.38 6.33 2.36
CA ILE A 131 -3.12 7.51 1.52
C ILE A 131 -3.88 7.43 0.18
N SER A 132 -4.43 6.27 -0.22
CA SER A 132 -5.17 6.14 -1.50
C SER A 132 -6.47 5.31 -1.42
N PRO A 133 -7.47 5.70 -0.61
CA PRO A 133 -8.74 4.96 -0.47
C PRO A 133 -9.54 4.82 -1.78
N LEU A 134 -9.34 5.73 -2.74
CA LEU A 134 -9.96 5.67 -4.06
C LEU A 134 -9.47 4.47 -4.89
N LYS A 135 -8.23 4.00 -4.67
CA LYS A 135 -7.63 2.88 -5.38
C LYS A 135 -8.36 1.57 -5.09
N SER A 136 -8.61 1.27 -3.83
CA SER A 136 -9.29 0.05 -3.40
C SER A 136 -10.74 0.00 -3.89
N ALA A 137 -11.46 1.12 -3.79
CA ALA A 137 -12.82 1.25 -4.33
C ALA A 137 -12.87 1.12 -5.87
N LEU A 138 -11.89 1.70 -6.58
CA LEU A 138 -11.78 1.57 -8.05
C LEU A 138 -11.44 0.14 -8.48
N ILE A 139 -10.56 -0.56 -7.76
CA ILE A 139 -10.19 -1.95 -8.08
C ILE A 139 -11.37 -2.88 -7.80
N GLN A 140 -12.10 -2.69 -6.70
CA GLN A 140 -13.32 -3.46 -6.42
C GLN A 140 -14.38 -3.28 -7.51
N LYS A 141 -14.62 -2.05 -7.97
CA LYS A 141 -15.66 -1.76 -8.99
C LYS A 141 -15.21 -2.03 -10.43
N ARG A 142 -13.92 -1.88 -10.74
CA ARG A 142 -13.37 -1.89 -12.11
C ARG A 142 -12.06 -2.68 -12.21
N GLY A 143 -11.93 -3.79 -11.50
CA GLY A 143 -10.69 -4.57 -11.42
C GLY A 143 -10.11 -5.05 -12.76
N LYS A 144 -10.93 -5.15 -13.82
CA LYS A 144 -10.45 -5.48 -15.18
C LYS A 144 -9.58 -4.38 -15.80
N CYS A 145 -9.81 -3.11 -15.44
CA CYS A 145 -9.04 -1.96 -15.92
C CYS A 145 -7.80 -1.69 -15.04
N ALA A 146 -7.64 -2.39 -13.92
CA ALA A 146 -6.51 -2.22 -13.02
C ALA A 146 -5.28 -2.98 -13.51
N SER A 147 -4.11 -2.35 -13.36
CA SER A 147 -2.83 -2.97 -13.63
C SER A 147 -2.64 -4.23 -12.77
N ARG A 148 -1.81 -5.17 -13.23
CA ARG A 148 -1.54 -6.42 -12.50
C ARG A 148 -0.89 -6.15 -11.14
N ILE A 149 -0.02 -5.14 -11.05
CA ILE A 149 0.61 -4.73 -9.79
C ILE A 149 -0.42 -4.16 -8.80
N ALA A 150 -1.34 -3.31 -9.26
CA ALA A 150 -2.36 -2.73 -8.40
C ALA A 150 -3.33 -3.79 -7.85
N ARG A 151 -3.67 -4.81 -8.65
CA ARG A 151 -4.47 -5.94 -8.18
C ARG A 151 -3.75 -6.78 -7.12
N ALA A 152 -2.47 -7.06 -7.34
CA ALA A 152 -1.66 -7.81 -6.37
C ALA A 152 -1.52 -7.05 -5.05
N GLU A 153 -1.30 -5.75 -5.11
CA GLU A 153 -1.26 -4.86 -3.93
C GLU A 153 -2.59 -4.90 -3.17
N TYR A 154 -3.72 -4.72 -3.86
CA TYR A 154 -5.05 -4.81 -3.23
C TYR A 154 -5.29 -6.18 -2.55
N SER A 155 -4.92 -7.29 -3.21
CA SER A 155 -5.03 -8.62 -2.62
C SER A 155 -4.14 -8.80 -1.39
N PHE A 156 -2.93 -8.23 -1.42
CA PHE A 156 -2.03 -8.21 -0.28
C PHE A 156 -2.63 -7.41 0.87
N ASP A 157 -3.05 -6.16 0.64
CA ASP A 157 -3.57 -5.29 1.70
C ASP A 157 -4.82 -5.91 2.35
N HIS A 158 -5.69 -6.55 1.56
CA HIS A 158 -6.85 -7.27 2.08
C HIS A 158 -6.48 -8.49 2.94
N ALA A 159 -5.41 -9.22 2.60
CA ALA A 159 -4.92 -10.33 3.41
C ALA A 159 -4.12 -9.85 4.63
N PHE A 160 -3.51 -8.67 4.55
CA PHE A 160 -2.65 -8.07 5.57
C PHE A 160 -3.44 -7.40 6.69
N ALA A 161 -4.59 -6.78 6.40
CA ALA A 161 -5.35 -6.04 7.39
C ALA A 161 -5.75 -6.85 8.63
N PRO A 162 -6.31 -8.08 8.53
CA PRO A 162 -6.63 -8.89 9.71
C PRO A 162 -5.40 -9.30 10.53
N PHE A 163 -4.26 -9.49 9.85
CA PHE A 163 -2.99 -9.77 10.51
C PHE A 163 -2.51 -8.57 11.32
N ALA A 164 -2.52 -7.36 10.72
CA ALA A 164 -2.11 -6.15 11.41
C ALA A 164 -3.00 -5.86 12.64
N GLU A 165 -4.31 -6.09 12.53
CA GLU A 165 -5.24 -5.97 13.65
C GLU A 165 -4.92 -6.97 14.77
N SER A 166 -4.67 -8.24 14.43
CA SER A 166 -4.31 -9.28 15.40
C SER A 166 -2.95 -8.99 16.06
N CYS A 167 -1.97 -8.48 15.30
CA CYS A 167 -0.66 -8.10 15.82
C CYS A 167 -0.75 -6.96 16.83
N ASN A 168 -1.49 -5.91 16.48
CA ASN A 168 -1.74 -4.77 17.36
C ASN A 168 -2.50 -5.20 18.63
N ALA A 169 -3.52 -6.05 18.48
CA ALA A 169 -4.28 -6.58 19.61
C ALA A 169 -3.42 -7.43 20.56
N ALA A 170 -2.56 -8.31 20.01
CA ALA A 170 -1.63 -9.10 20.80
C ALA A 170 -0.64 -8.22 21.58
N PHE A 171 -0.07 -7.20 20.92
CA PHE A 171 0.85 -6.26 21.58
C PHE A 171 0.16 -5.44 22.68
N HIS A 172 -1.05 -4.95 22.42
CA HIS A 172 -1.82 -4.22 23.43
C HIS A 172 -2.21 -5.09 24.63
N ALA A 173 -2.71 -6.30 24.39
CA ALA A 173 -3.06 -7.23 25.46
C ALA A 173 -1.81 -7.54 26.32
N HIS A 174 -0.66 -7.83 25.69
CA HIS A 174 0.59 -8.11 26.38
C HIS A 174 1.08 -6.93 27.24
N SER A 175 1.02 -5.71 26.70
CA SER A 175 1.51 -4.52 27.41
C SER A 175 0.64 -4.08 28.59
N VAL A 176 -0.66 -4.43 28.60
CA VAL A 176 -1.60 -4.06 29.67
C VAL A 176 -1.60 -5.07 30.81
N LEU A 177 -1.31 -6.35 30.54
CA LEU A 177 -1.32 -7.45 31.52
C LEU A 177 -0.61 -7.13 32.86
N PRO A 178 0.58 -6.51 32.90
CA PRO A 178 1.28 -6.20 34.16
C PRO A 178 0.55 -5.19 35.05
N TYR A 179 -0.39 -4.42 34.51
CA TYR A 179 -1.06 -3.32 35.19
C TYR A 179 -2.47 -3.67 35.67
N LEU A 180 -3.01 -4.82 35.26
CA LEU A 180 -4.34 -5.29 35.65
C LEU A 180 -4.32 -5.83 37.09
N LYS A 181 -5.20 -5.29 37.92
CA LYS A 181 -5.36 -5.69 39.34
C LYS A 181 -6.52 -6.64 39.57
N ASP A 182 -7.49 -6.67 38.66
CA ASP A 182 -8.61 -7.61 38.70
C ASP A 182 -8.20 -8.92 38.01
N GLU A 183 -8.43 -10.04 38.69
CA GLU A 183 -8.08 -11.38 38.21
C GLU A 183 -8.93 -11.78 36.98
N THR A 184 -10.18 -11.32 36.91
CA THR A 184 -11.07 -11.60 35.77
C THR A 184 -10.63 -10.85 34.51
N GLU A 185 -10.25 -9.58 34.67
CA GLU A 185 -9.69 -8.77 33.58
C GLU A 185 -8.35 -9.32 33.11
N ARG A 186 -7.51 -9.77 34.05
CA ARG A 186 -6.20 -10.37 33.74
C ARG A 186 -6.36 -11.69 32.96
N GLN A 187 -7.28 -12.56 33.35
CA GLN A 187 -7.57 -13.80 32.61
C GLN A 187 -8.09 -13.49 31.20
N THR A 188 -9.01 -12.55 31.07
CA THR A 188 -9.55 -12.12 29.76
C THR A 188 -8.44 -11.57 28.86
N ALA A 189 -7.58 -10.69 29.37
CA ALA A 189 -6.46 -10.15 28.60
C ALA A 189 -5.43 -11.21 28.22
N GLN A 190 -5.22 -12.23 29.07
CA GLN A 190 -4.33 -13.36 28.77
C GLN A 190 -4.92 -14.26 27.67
N GLU A 191 -6.22 -14.52 27.71
CA GLU A 191 -6.94 -15.24 26.65
C GLU A 191 -6.90 -14.47 25.33
N ASP A 192 -7.17 -13.17 25.35
CA ASP A 192 -7.07 -12.30 24.19
C ASP A 192 -5.65 -12.27 23.61
N PHE A 193 -4.64 -12.19 24.47
CA PHE A 193 -3.24 -12.22 24.06
C PHE A 193 -2.89 -13.53 23.36
N THR A 194 -3.18 -14.68 23.99
CA THR A 194 -2.85 -16.01 23.44
C THR A 194 -3.62 -16.30 22.15
N MET A 195 -4.90 -15.92 22.07
CA MET A 195 -5.70 -16.03 20.85
C MET A 195 -5.16 -15.17 19.71
N ASN A 196 -4.76 -13.93 19.97
CA ASN A 196 -4.23 -13.07 18.90
C ASN A 196 -2.82 -13.49 18.50
N LEU A 197 -2.00 -13.97 19.44
CA LEU A 197 -0.67 -14.52 19.16
C LEU A 197 -0.76 -15.77 18.27
N SER A 198 -1.75 -16.65 18.49
CA SER A 198 -1.97 -17.81 17.62
C SER A 198 -2.39 -17.39 16.21
N ARG A 199 -3.31 -16.43 16.07
CA ARG A 199 -3.70 -15.86 14.77
C ARG A 199 -2.52 -15.25 14.02
N VAL A 200 -1.65 -14.53 14.73
CA VAL A 200 -0.40 -13.99 14.17
C VAL A 200 0.49 -15.12 13.68
N SER A 201 0.75 -16.15 14.51
CA SER A 201 1.57 -17.30 14.12
C SER A 201 1.01 -18.05 12.90
N GLU A 202 -0.31 -18.33 12.88
CA GLU A 202 -1.00 -18.96 11.76
C GLU A 202 -0.90 -18.14 10.47
N ALA A 203 -1.08 -16.81 10.56
CA ALA A 203 -0.96 -15.91 9.43
C ALA A 203 0.47 -15.85 8.88
N LEU A 204 1.50 -16.13 9.70
CA LEU A 204 2.90 -16.16 9.27
C LEU A 204 3.37 -17.52 8.75
N GLN A 205 2.52 -18.55 8.76
CA GLN A 205 2.85 -19.85 8.16
C GLN A 205 3.05 -19.72 6.64
N GLU A 206 3.99 -20.48 6.08
CA GLU A 206 4.37 -20.33 4.66
C GLU A 206 3.23 -20.55 3.66
N LYS A 207 2.23 -21.35 4.03
CA LYS A 207 1.06 -21.68 3.20
C LYS A 207 -0.14 -20.78 3.50
N SER A 208 -0.01 -19.82 4.42
CA SER A 208 -1.10 -18.91 4.76
C SER A 208 -1.46 -18.01 3.57
N ASN A 209 -2.69 -17.51 3.56
CA ASN A 209 -3.15 -16.56 2.55
C ASN A 209 -2.29 -15.30 2.52
N LEU A 210 -1.84 -14.82 3.70
CA LEU A 210 -0.96 -13.67 3.83
C LEU A 210 0.39 -13.91 3.16
N MET A 211 1.07 -15.02 3.47
CA MET A 211 2.40 -15.31 2.93
C MET A 211 2.36 -15.56 1.41
N LEU A 212 1.29 -16.17 0.90
CA LEU A 212 1.06 -16.30 -0.53
C LEU A 212 0.84 -14.95 -1.21
N ALA A 213 0.03 -14.07 -0.62
CA ALA A 213 -0.22 -12.73 -1.14
C ALA A 213 1.04 -11.85 -1.11
N LEU A 214 1.84 -11.94 -0.03
CA LEU A 214 3.12 -11.26 0.11
C LEU A 214 4.11 -11.69 -0.98
N ARG A 215 4.29 -13.01 -1.19
CA ARG A 215 5.16 -13.55 -2.26
C ARG A 215 4.70 -13.10 -3.64
N ALA A 216 3.40 -13.20 -3.91
CA ALA A 216 2.82 -12.76 -5.17
C ALA A 216 3.02 -11.26 -5.41
N TYR A 217 2.93 -10.44 -4.36
CA TYR A 217 3.13 -9.00 -4.48
C TYR A 217 4.60 -8.63 -4.68
N HIS A 218 5.51 -9.24 -3.92
CA HIS A 218 6.97 -9.10 -4.12
C HIS A 218 7.37 -9.38 -5.57
N ASP A 219 6.95 -10.53 -6.11
CA ASP A 219 7.24 -10.91 -7.50
C ASP A 219 6.71 -9.89 -8.53
N ARG A 220 5.58 -9.26 -8.24
CA ARG A 220 4.98 -8.26 -9.13
C ARG A 220 5.70 -6.92 -9.05
N ILE A 221 6.10 -6.50 -7.86
CA ILE A 221 6.93 -5.30 -7.66
C ILE A 221 8.28 -5.49 -8.36
N ASP A 222 8.93 -6.63 -8.19
CA ASP A 222 10.24 -6.89 -8.78
C ASP A 222 10.20 -6.85 -10.31
N ARG A 223 9.19 -7.48 -10.92
CA ARG A 223 8.98 -7.40 -12.38
C ARG A 223 8.65 -5.99 -12.85
N PHE A 224 7.86 -5.23 -12.08
CA PHE A 224 7.52 -3.85 -12.41
C PHE A 224 8.75 -2.92 -12.35
N LEU A 225 9.63 -3.14 -11.39
CA LEU A 225 10.89 -2.40 -11.24
C LEU A 225 12.02 -2.91 -12.15
N GLY A 226 11.82 -4.02 -12.85
CA GLY A 226 12.84 -4.64 -13.71
C GLY A 226 13.98 -5.33 -12.94
N LEU A 227 13.76 -5.68 -11.67
CA LEU A 227 14.74 -6.35 -10.79
C LEU A 227 14.78 -7.87 -11.02
N ARG A 228 13.68 -8.46 -11.51
CA ARG A 228 13.60 -9.84 -12.00
C ARG A 228 13.17 -9.84 -13.46
N ARG A 229 13.96 -10.51 -14.32
CA ARG A 229 13.63 -10.76 -15.74
C ARG A 229 12.77 -12.01 -15.86
#